data_AF-A0A0C9ZI65-F1
#
_entry.id   AF-A0A0C9ZI65-F1
#
_cell.length_a   1.000
_cell.length_b   1.000
_cell.length_c   1.000
_cell.angle_alpha   90.00
_cell.angle_beta   90.00
_cell.angle_gamma   90.00
#
_symmetry.space_group_name_H-M   'P 1'
#
loop_
_entity.id
_entity.type
_entity.pdbx_description
1 polymer ?
#
loop_
_entity_poly.entity_id
_entity_poly.type
_entity_poly.pdbx_seq_one_letter_code
_entity_poly.pdbx_strand_id
1 'polypeptide(L)'
;TCCPAFIIAHAGPRLTILGGVITSKCTIQRLADFLWVPIHSTGDDNHWLRIARVFHVLRESIGRLRSWYESNKAGLYNPARPISHPRFFPSIDMFSEGGVEVRFRYRQPLEGDDTCVTYLAQTIEICLKKIVVKFVTRYGIDAHLTMANAGFAPKLRYFGPIGTAENAVTYGKLKMVVMDYIEGLTLQDALEQEKVPASFVTHLRQAIAQLHDAGLVFGDLRVPNLIVTPNNEVTIRLIDFDWAGKDGEVMYPISINLGLLWAEGVGRLKPIEKQHDLFRLNRILEFCP
;
A
#
# COMPACT_ATOMS: atom_id res chain seq x y z
N THR A 1 -13.28 -20.86 -3.39
CA THR A 1 -11.96 -21.21 -3.95
C THR A 1 -11.40 -19.99 -4.65
N CYS A 2 -10.07 -19.82 -4.70
CA CYS A 2 -9.47 -18.89 -5.66
C CYS A 2 -9.42 -19.63 -7.00
N CYS A 3 -9.88 -19.00 -8.08
CA CYS A 3 -9.82 -19.58 -9.43
C CYS A 3 -8.76 -18.82 -10.23
N PRO A 4 -7.45 -19.07 -10.01
CA PRO A 4 -6.41 -18.48 -10.84
C PRO A 4 -6.51 -18.99 -12.28
N ALA A 5 -6.36 -18.10 -13.25
CA ALA A 5 -6.42 -18.40 -14.67
C ALA A 5 -5.40 -17.56 -15.45
N PHE A 6 -4.91 -18.12 -16.56
CA PHE A 6 -4.26 -17.33 -17.59
C PHE A 6 -5.31 -16.92 -18.63
N ILE A 7 -5.32 -15.64 -19.00
CA ILE A 7 -6.19 -15.10 -20.04
C ILE A 7 -5.27 -14.65 -21.17
N ILE A 8 -5.47 -15.23 -22.35
CA ILE A 8 -4.74 -14.86 -23.56
C ILE A 8 -5.65 -13.96 -24.37
N ALA A 9 -5.25 -12.70 -24.54
CA ALA A 9 -5.99 -11.71 -25.33
C ALA A 9 -5.19 -11.32 -26.57
N HIS A 10 -5.89 -11.11 -27.68
CA HIS A 10 -5.26 -10.67 -28.93
C HIS A 10 -6.07 -9.54 -29.58
N ALA A 11 -5.38 -8.64 -30.29
CA ALA A 11 -6.01 -7.71 -31.22
C ALA A 11 -5.17 -7.65 -32.49
N GLY A 12 -5.68 -8.26 -33.56
CA GLY A 12 -4.95 -8.48 -34.80
C GLY A 12 -3.63 -9.24 -34.55
N PRO A 13 -2.49 -8.69 -35.00
CA PRO A 13 -1.17 -9.31 -34.86
C PRO A 13 -0.56 -9.25 -33.45
N ARG A 14 -1.27 -8.67 -32.48
CA ARG A 14 -0.74 -8.44 -31.13
C ARG A 14 -1.38 -9.38 -30.12
N LEU A 15 -0.58 -9.88 -29.18
CA LEU A 15 -0.99 -10.82 -28.13
C LEU A 15 -0.50 -10.33 -26.75
N THR A 16 -1.32 -10.49 -25.71
CA THR A 16 -0.91 -10.27 -24.32
C THR A 16 -1.33 -11.46 -23.46
N ILE A 17 -0.54 -11.70 -22.42
CA ILE A 17 -0.82 -12.69 -21.39
C ILE A 17 -1.23 -11.94 -20.12
N LEU A 18 -2.42 -12.26 -19.62
CA LEU A 18 -2.95 -11.74 -18.38
C LEU A 18 -3.12 -12.89 -17.39
N GLY A 19 -2.99 -12.58 -16.10
CA GLY A 19 -3.36 -13.45 -15.00
C GLY A 19 -4.66 -12.95 -14.39
N GLY A 20 -5.60 -13.84 -14.16
CA GLY A 20 -6.86 -13.56 -13.49
C GLY A 20 -6.96 -14.34 -12.18
N VAL A 21 -7.48 -13.72 -11.13
CA VAL A 21 -7.87 -14.42 -9.89
C VAL A 21 -9.25 -13.93 -9.47
N ILE A 22 -10.12 -14.88 -9.10
CA ILE A 22 -11.45 -14.58 -8.57
C ILE A 22 -11.39 -14.48 -7.04
N THR A 23 -11.57 -13.26 -6.53
CA THR A 23 -11.79 -12.94 -5.12
C THR A 23 -13.28 -12.65 -4.89
N SER A 24 -13.63 -11.51 -4.26
CA SER A 24 -14.96 -10.87 -4.32
C SER A 24 -15.24 -10.32 -5.71
N LYS A 25 -14.19 -9.89 -6.42
CA LYS A 25 -14.23 -9.42 -7.81
C LYS A 25 -13.19 -10.16 -8.65
N CYS A 26 -13.28 -9.99 -9.97
CA CYS A 26 -12.26 -10.48 -10.88
C CYS A 26 -11.08 -9.51 -10.88
N THR A 27 -9.94 -9.95 -10.35
CA THR A 27 -8.69 -9.19 -10.44
C THR A 27 -7.91 -9.68 -11.65
N ILE A 28 -7.59 -8.78 -12.58
CA ILE A 28 -6.82 -9.08 -13.79
C ILE A 28 -5.53 -8.27 -13.77
N GLN A 29 -4.40 -8.94 -13.90
CA GLN A 29 -3.09 -8.32 -14.02
C GLN A 29 -2.46 -8.69 -15.35
N ARG A 30 -1.82 -7.72 -15.99
CA ARG A 30 -1.01 -7.96 -17.19
C ARG A 30 0.32 -8.58 -16.80
N LEU A 31 0.56 -9.80 -17.26
CA LEU A 31 1.80 -10.56 -16.98
C LEU A 31 2.85 -10.37 -18.08
N ALA A 32 2.43 -10.05 -19.29
CA ALA A 32 3.30 -9.69 -20.40
C ALA A 32 2.76 -8.47 -21.15
N ASP A 33 3.66 -7.66 -21.71
CA ASP A 33 3.29 -6.55 -22.59
C ASP A 33 2.49 -7.01 -23.81
N PHE A 34 1.98 -6.05 -24.59
CA PHE A 34 1.29 -6.35 -25.84
C PHE A 34 2.31 -6.69 -26.93
N LEU A 35 2.61 -7.99 -27.05
CA LEU A 35 3.61 -8.56 -27.95
C LEU A 35 3.13 -8.46 -29.39
N TRP A 36 3.95 -7.87 -30.25
CA TRP A 36 3.82 -8.08 -31.68
C TRP A 36 4.24 -9.51 -32.01
N VAL A 37 3.42 -10.27 -32.74
CA VAL A 37 3.68 -11.68 -33.08
C VAL A 37 4.23 -11.86 -34.50
N PRO A 38 3.82 -11.08 -35.53
CA PRO A 38 4.34 -11.24 -36.87
C PRO A 38 5.83 -11.01 -36.94
N ILE A 39 6.45 -11.79 -37.82
CA ILE A 39 7.89 -11.80 -38.02
C ILE A 39 8.13 -11.18 -39.39
N HIS A 40 8.86 -10.08 -39.41
CA HIS A 40 9.04 -9.27 -40.62
C HIS A 40 10.30 -9.62 -41.41
N SER A 41 11.30 -10.26 -40.78
CA SER A 41 12.52 -10.67 -41.46
C SER A 41 13.24 -11.79 -40.70
N THR A 42 14.17 -12.45 -41.40
CA THR A 42 15.11 -13.43 -40.82
C THR A 42 16.21 -12.79 -39.97
N GLY A 43 16.27 -11.46 -39.88
CA GLY A 43 17.28 -10.73 -39.08
C GLY A 43 16.82 -10.33 -37.68
N ASP A 44 15.61 -10.71 -37.25
CA ASP A 44 15.01 -10.27 -35.99
C ASP A 44 15.06 -11.35 -34.87
N ASP A 45 16.24 -11.95 -34.69
CA ASP A 45 16.45 -13.07 -33.75
C ASP A 45 16.06 -12.73 -32.30
N ASN A 46 16.25 -11.47 -31.89
CA ASN A 46 15.88 -11.03 -30.54
C ASN A 46 14.36 -11.05 -30.33
N HIS A 47 13.59 -10.67 -31.34
CA HIS A 47 12.14 -10.74 -31.29
C HIS A 47 11.66 -12.19 -31.28
N TRP A 48 12.26 -13.05 -32.12
CA TRP A 48 12.04 -14.50 -32.09
C TRP A 48 12.25 -15.08 -30.70
N LEU A 49 13.42 -14.84 -30.11
CA LEU A 49 13.77 -15.36 -28.79
C LEU A 49 12.84 -14.80 -27.70
N ARG A 50 12.43 -13.53 -27.79
CA ARG A 50 11.47 -12.94 -26.85
C ARG A 50 10.13 -13.66 -26.89
N ILE A 51 9.55 -13.85 -28.08
CA ILE A 51 8.26 -14.54 -28.25
C ILE A 51 8.36 -15.99 -27.78
N ALA A 52 9.40 -16.70 -28.19
CA ALA A 52 9.64 -18.09 -27.80
C ALA A 52 9.76 -18.25 -26.28
N ARG A 53 10.50 -17.36 -25.61
CA ARG A 53 10.63 -17.35 -24.15
C ARG A 53 9.29 -17.14 -23.46
N VAL A 54 8.46 -16.20 -23.94
CA VAL A 54 7.13 -15.96 -23.36
C VAL A 54 6.24 -17.21 -23.50
N PHE A 55 6.18 -17.83 -24.68
CA PHE A 55 5.37 -19.04 -24.87
C PHE A 55 5.89 -20.23 -24.08
N HIS A 56 7.21 -20.38 -23.97
CA HIS A 56 7.82 -21.42 -23.14
C HIS A 56 7.43 -21.25 -21.67
N VAL A 57 7.62 -20.05 -21.11
CA VAL A 57 7.23 -19.74 -19.72
C VAL A 57 5.72 -19.92 -19.52
N LEU A 58 4.89 -19.51 -20.48
CA LEU A 58 3.44 -19.70 -20.40
C LEU A 58 3.07 -21.19 -20.34
N ARG A 59 3.67 -22.03 -21.19
CA ARG A 59 3.46 -23.48 -21.20
C ARG A 59 3.80 -24.10 -19.85
N GLU A 60 4.98 -23.79 -19.31
CA GLU A 60 5.42 -24.27 -17.99
C GLU A 60 4.47 -23.78 -16.89
N SER A 61 4.03 -22.52 -16.97
CA SER A 61 3.12 -21.93 -15.98
C SER A 61 1.73 -22.56 -16.02
N ILE A 62 1.20 -22.88 -17.21
CA ILE A 62 -0.06 -23.62 -17.38
C ILE A 62 0.08 -25.03 -16.80
N GLY A 63 1.22 -25.69 -17.01
CA GLY A 63 1.54 -26.98 -16.40
C GLY A 63 1.47 -26.93 -14.88
N ARG A 64 2.15 -25.95 -14.26
CA ARG A 64 2.11 -25.72 -12.81
C ARG A 64 0.69 -25.44 -12.30
N LEU A 65 -0.08 -24.62 -13.03
CA LEU A 65 -1.46 -24.30 -12.67
C LEU A 65 -2.36 -25.54 -12.71
N ARG A 66 -2.19 -26.41 -13.72
CA ARG A 66 -2.90 -27.68 -13.81
C ARG A 66 -2.56 -28.59 -12.63
N SER A 67 -1.27 -28.79 -12.34
CA SER A 67 -0.83 -29.59 -11.19
C SER A 67 -1.36 -29.04 -9.87
N TRP A 68 -1.47 -27.71 -9.74
CA TRP A 68 -2.09 -27.08 -8.58
C TRP A 68 -3.57 -27.43 -8.48
N TYR A 69 -4.36 -27.34 -9.57
CA TYR A 69 -5.78 -27.72 -9.56
C TYR A 69 -5.99 -29.22 -9.26
N GLU A 70 -5.10 -30.09 -9.73
CA GLU A 70 -5.16 -31.54 -9.49
C GLU A 70 -4.79 -31.90 -8.04
N SER A 71 -3.78 -31.23 -7.49
CA SER A 71 -3.26 -31.49 -6.12
C SER A 71 -4.09 -30.80 -5.05
N ASN A 72 -4.60 -29.60 -5.35
CA ASN A 72 -5.32 -28.77 -4.40
C ASN A 72 -6.79 -29.15 -4.36
N LYS A 73 -7.09 -30.23 -3.62
CA LYS A 73 -8.45 -30.52 -3.13
C LYS A 73 -8.84 -29.54 -2.01
N ALA A 74 -8.56 -28.24 -2.18
CA ALA A 74 -8.92 -27.20 -1.22
C ALA A 74 -10.39 -27.39 -0.86
N GLY A 75 -10.67 -27.57 0.43
CA GLY A 75 -12.02 -27.76 0.93
C GLY A 75 -12.93 -26.70 0.33
N LEU A 76 -14.12 -27.14 -0.11
CA LEU A 76 -15.15 -26.24 -0.62
C LEU A 76 -15.25 -25.03 0.31
N TYR A 77 -15.18 -23.84 -0.28
CA TYR A 77 -15.36 -22.59 0.47
C TYR A 77 -16.69 -22.70 1.23
N ASN A 78 -16.63 -22.73 2.56
CA ASN A 78 -17.83 -22.80 3.38
C ASN A 78 -18.31 -21.37 3.65
N PRO A 79 -19.39 -20.91 3.02
CA PRO A 79 -19.92 -19.56 3.25
C PRO A 79 -20.36 -19.33 4.70
N ALA A 80 -20.59 -20.39 5.49
CA ALA A 80 -20.95 -20.30 6.90
C ALA A 80 -19.76 -20.13 7.86
N ARG A 81 -18.51 -20.19 7.36
CA ARG A 81 -17.30 -19.89 8.15
C ARG A 81 -16.48 -18.82 7.42
N PRO A 82 -16.75 -17.54 7.68
CA PRO A 82 -16.01 -16.42 7.09
C PRO A 82 -14.64 -16.28 7.77
N ILE A 83 -13.80 -17.31 7.68
CA ILE A 83 -12.36 -17.11 7.87
C ILE A 83 -11.93 -16.22 6.70
N SER A 84 -11.16 -15.18 6.97
CA SER A 84 -10.60 -14.32 5.93
C SER A 84 -9.73 -15.18 5.01
N HIS A 85 -10.33 -15.62 3.91
CA HIS A 85 -9.73 -16.61 3.02
C HIS A 85 -8.43 -16.00 2.44
N PRO A 86 -7.29 -16.74 2.40
CA PRO A 86 -5.98 -16.20 2.01
C PRO A 86 -5.97 -15.50 0.64
N ARG A 87 -6.93 -15.84 -0.23
CA ARG A 87 -7.19 -15.15 -1.51
C ARG A 87 -7.37 -13.63 -1.44
N PHE A 88 -7.71 -13.08 -0.27
CA PHE A 88 -7.95 -11.64 -0.08
C PHE A 88 -6.71 -10.89 0.40
N PHE A 89 -5.58 -11.58 0.55
CA PHE A 89 -4.34 -10.99 1.03
C PHE A 89 -3.19 -11.26 0.07
N PRO A 90 -2.18 -10.38 0.05
CA PRO A 90 -0.91 -10.68 -0.58
C PRO A 90 -0.28 -11.95 0.00
N SER A 91 0.50 -12.66 -0.81
CA SER A 91 1.21 -13.87 -0.36
C SER A 91 2.39 -13.56 0.56
N ILE A 92 2.82 -12.31 0.64
CA ILE A 92 3.96 -11.87 1.45
C ILE A 92 3.58 -11.89 2.92
N ASP A 93 4.32 -12.64 3.73
CA ASP A 93 4.02 -12.89 5.14
C ASP A 93 5.24 -12.70 6.06
N MET A 94 6.29 -12.03 5.56
CA MET A 94 7.52 -11.78 6.30
C MET A 94 8.20 -10.47 5.91
N PHE A 95 8.98 -9.92 6.83
CA PHE A 95 9.85 -8.75 6.63
C PHE A 95 11.13 -8.88 7.47
N SER A 96 12.11 -8.00 7.25
CA SER A 96 13.34 -7.97 8.05
C SER A 96 13.33 -6.79 9.03
N GLU A 97 13.50 -7.03 10.34
CA GLU A 97 13.67 -6.00 11.37
C GLU A 97 15.05 -6.18 12.00
N GLY A 98 15.96 -5.22 11.80
CA GLY A 98 17.33 -5.31 12.36
C GLY A 98 18.13 -6.52 11.88
N GLY A 99 17.88 -7.01 10.66
CA GLY A 99 18.53 -8.20 10.09
C GLY A 99 17.89 -9.53 10.52
N VAL A 100 16.85 -9.49 11.37
CA VAL A 100 16.09 -10.68 11.79
C VAL A 100 14.82 -10.79 10.96
N GLU A 101 14.52 -12.00 10.48
CA GLU A 101 13.27 -12.26 9.77
C GLU A 101 12.09 -12.35 10.72
N VAL A 102 11.08 -11.50 10.52
CA VAL A 102 9.84 -11.46 11.29
C VAL A 102 8.71 -11.92 10.41
N ARG A 103 8.05 -13.01 10.81
CA ARG A 103 6.85 -13.54 10.13
C ARG A 103 5.57 -12.97 10.75
N PHE A 104 4.54 -12.81 9.92
CA PHE A 104 3.24 -12.32 10.33
C PHE A 104 2.09 -13.04 9.61
N ARG A 105 0.87 -12.84 10.08
CA ARG A 105 -0.36 -13.26 9.39
C ARG A 105 -1.31 -12.09 9.27
N TYR A 106 -1.92 -11.96 8.10
CA TYR A 106 -2.98 -10.98 7.88
C TYR A 106 -4.23 -11.30 8.72
N ARG A 107 -4.89 -10.25 9.19
CA ARG A 107 -6.16 -10.32 9.90
C ARG A 107 -7.28 -9.80 9.01
N GLN A 108 -7.13 -8.57 8.51
CA GLN A 108 -8.12 -7.91 7.66
C GLN A 108 -7.48 -6.79 6.81
N PRO A 109 -8.06 -6.46 5.64
CA PRO A 109 -7.76 -5.20 4.97
C PRO A 109 -8.21 -4.02 5.84
N LEU A 110 -7.48 -2.90 5.76
CA LEU A 110 -7.83 -1.66 6.47
C LEU A 110 -8.63 -0.67 5.59
N GLU A 111 -8.62 -0.88 4.28
CA GLU A 111 -9.48 -0.17 3.34
C GLU A 111 -10.57 -1.11 2.82
N GLY A 112 -11.80 -0.59 2.67
CA GLY A 112 -12.95 -1.36 2.19
C GLY A 112 -13.05 -1.52 0.67
N ASP A 113 -12.09 -1.00 -0.09
CA ASP A 113 -12.04 -1.08 -1.55
C ASP A 113 -11.08 -2.20 -2.03
N ASP A 114 -11.31 -2.73 -3.22
CA ASP A 114 -10.44 -3.76 -3.82
C ASP A 114 -9.09 -3.22 -4.27
N THR A 115 -8.90 -1.90 -4.26
CA THR A 115 -7.57 -1.26 -4.41
C THR A 115 -6.80 -1.18 -3.10
N CYS A 116 -7.30 -1.80 -2.02
CA CYS A 116 -6.67 -1.79 -0.72
C CYS A 116 -5.22 -2.25 -0.81
N VAL A 117 -4.31 -1.38 -0.39
CA VAL A 117 -2.87 -1.66 -0.30
C VAL A 117 -2.39 -1.77 1.14
N THR A 118 -3.29 -1.64 2.12
CA THR A 118 -2.98 -1.47 3.54
C THR A 118 -3.71 -2.52 4.38
N TYR A 119 -2.98 -3.34 5.12
CA TYR A 119 -3.54 -4.50 5.83
C TYR A 119 -3.15 -4.52 7.30
N LEU A 120 -4.10 -4.88 8.17
CA LEU A 120 -3.83 -5.23 9.55
C LEU A 120 -3.28 -6.67 9.60
N ALA A 121 -2.13 -6.83 10.23
CA ALA A 121 -1.50 -8.12 10.45
C ALA A 121 -1.03 -8.27 11.90
N GLN A 122 -0.63 -9.48 12.26
CA GLN A 122 -0.08 -9.81 13.56
C GLN A 122 1.16 -10.67 13.42
N THR A 123 2.24 -10.34 14.13
CA THR A 123 3.47 -11.14 14.14
C THR A 123 3.22 -12.53 14.72
N ILE A 124 4.04 -13.52 14.35
CA ILE A 124 3.97 -14.92 14.84
C ILE A 124 4.99 -15.17 15.97
N GLU A 125 5.58 -14.11 16.52
CA GLU A 125 6.55 -14.19 17.62
C GLU A 125 5.89 -14.58 18.95
N ILE A 126 6.70 -14.90 19.97
CA ILE A 126 6.25 -15.18 21.35
C ILE A 126 5.36 -14.05 21.87
N CYS A 127 5.74 -12.80 21.60
CA CYS A 127 4.94 -11.62 21.90
C CYS A 127 4.25 -11.13 20.62
N LEU A 128 2.98 -11.51 20.46
CA LEU A 128 2.19 -11.11 19.30
C LEU A 128 2.01 -9.59 19.27
N LYS A 129 2.47 -8.96 18.18
CA LYS A 129 2.30 -7.51 17.95
C LYS A 129 1.38 -7.27 16.77
N LYS A 130 0.43 -6.33 16.93
CA LYS A 130 -0.38 -5.84 15.81
C LYS A 130 0.46 -4.87 14.99
N ILE A 131 0.48 -5.08 13.68
CA ILE A 131 1.24 -4.28 12.72
C ILE A 131 0.36 -3.91 11.54
N VAL A 132 0.73 -2.84 10.85
CA VAL A 132 0.17 -2.47 9.55
C VAL A 132 1.20 -2.80 8.48
N VAL A 133 0.78 -3.51 7.44
CA VAL A 133 1.57 -3.85 6.26
C VAL A 133 0.97 -3.10 5.08
N LYS A 134 1.77 -2.23 4.44
CA LYS A 134 1.37 -1.43 3.28
C LYS A 134 2.30 -1.67 2.09
N PHE A 135 1.74 -1.71 0.88
CA PHE A 135 2.52 -1.84 -0.36
C PHE A 135 2.46 -0.56 -1.19
N VAL A 136 3.60 0.10 -1.38
CA VAL A 136 3.66 1.46 -1.94
C VAL A 136 4.76 1.59 -2.99
N THR A 137 4.58 2.53 -3.93
CA THR A 137 5.63 2.85 -4.94
C THR A 137 6.44 4.10 -4.56
N ARG A 138 5.95 4.90 -3.62
CA ARG A 138 6.56 6.10 -3.06
C ARG A 138 6.26 6.17 -1.57
N TYR A 139 7.19 6.69 -0.77
CA TYR A 139 6.99 6.82 0.67
C TYR A 139 7.96 7.82 1.28
N GLY A 140 7.45 8.74 2.11
CA GLY A 140 8.22 9.72 2.86
C GLY A 140 8.83 9.15 4.13
N ILE A 141 9.90 8.36 3.98
CA ILE A 141 10.58 7.69 5.11
C ILE A 141 11.08 8.70 6.13
N ASP A 142 11.78 9.75 5.68
CA ASP A 142 12.38 10.75 6.56
C ASP A 142 11.31 11.47 7.39
N ALA A 143 10.18 11.80 6.77
CA ALA A 143 9.01 12.37 7.45
C ALA A 143 8.41 11.40 8.46
N HIS A 144 8.20 10.14 8.08
CA HIS A 144 7.66 9.14 9.00
C HIS A 144 8.60 8.95 10.20
N LEU A 145 9.90 8.73 9.99
CA LEU A 145 10.87 8.53 11.07
C LEU A 145 10.95 9.76 11.99
N THR A 146 10.96 10.97 11.43
CA THR A 146 10.95 12.22 12.20
C THR A 146 9.74 12.29 13.12
N MET A 147 8.55 12.03 12.58
CA MET A 147 7.31 12.07 13.35
C MET A 147 7.19 10.91 14.33
N ALA A 148 7.72 9.73 14.01
CA ALA A 148 7.71 8.58 14.90
C ALA A 148 8.60 8.81 16.11
N ASN A 149 9.79 9.36 15.90
CA ASN A 149 10.73 9.73 16.97
C ASN A 149 10.16 10.82 17.88
N ALA A 150 9.33 11.70 17.33
CA ALA A 150 8.58 12.72 18.07
C ALA A 150 7.36 12.18 18.82
N GLY A 151 6.98 10.92 18.61
CA GLY A 151 5.74 10.35 19.14
C GLY A 151 4.48 10.77 18.38
N PHE A 152 4.57 11.43 17.23
CA PHE A 152 3.44 11.85 16.39
C PHE A 152 3.09 10.87 15.26
N ALA A 153 3.82 9.77 15.10
CA ALA A 153 3.51 8.72 14.11
C ALA A 153 3.74 7.33 14.73
N PRO A 154 3.17 6.25 14.15
CA PRO A 154 3.54 4.89 14.53
C PRO A 154 5.04 4.64 14.33
N LYS A 155 5.59 3.69 15.08
CA LYS A 155 6.97 3.25 14.84
C LYS A 155 7.06 2.56 13.48
N LEU A 156 7.93 3.06 12.61
CA LEU A 156 8.29 2.38 11.37
C LEU A 156 9.19 1.18 11.72
N ARG A 157 8.76 -0.03 11.34
CA ARG A 157 9.49 -1.29 11.57
C ARG A 157 10.30 -1.72 10.38
N TYR A 158 9.78 -1.50 9.18
CA TYR A 158 10.44 -1.85 7.94
C TYR A 158 10.01 -0.95 6.79
N PHE A 159 10.97 -0.62 5.94
CA PHE A 159 10.73 -0.07 4.62
C PHE A 159 11.76 -0.67 3.66
N GLY A 160 11.30 -1.30 2.58
CA GLY A 160 12.25 -1.91 1.65
C GLY A 160 11.62 -2.70 0.52
N PRO A 161 12.46 -3.36 -0.30
CA PRO A 161 11.98 -4.25 -1.37
C PRO A 161 11.15 -5.40 -0.81
N ILE A 162 10.28 -5.95 -1.66
CA ILE A 162 9.44 -7.10 -1.35
C ILE A 162 10.18 -8.37 -1.75
N GLY A 163 10.37 -9.29 -0.79
CA GLY A 163 11.10 -10.53 -1.00
C GLY A 163 12.61 -10.30 -0.97
N THR A 164 13.27 -10.80 0.09
CA THR A 164 14.72 -10.63 0.33
C THR A 164 15.54 -11.87 -0.05
N ALA A 165 14.90 -12.92 -0.57
CA ALA A 165 15.58 -14.14 -0.99
C ALA A 165 16.26 -13.97 -2.36
N GLU A 166 17.37 -14.69 -2.60
CA GLU A 166 18.15 -14.63 -3.87
C GLU A 166 17.30 -14.94 -5.12
N ASN A 167 16.19 -15.68 -4.96
CA ASN A 167 15.25 -16.03 -6.03
C ASN A 167 13.89 -15.30 -5.90
N ALA A 168 13.84 -14.18 -5.18
CA ALA A 168 12.61 -13.45 -4.97
C ALA A 168 12.08 -12.87 -6.29
N VAL A 169 10.75 -12.93 -6.46
CA VAL A 169 10.05 -12.27 -7.56
C VAL A 169 10.30 -10.76 -7.44
N THR A 170 10.74 -10.11 -8.53
CA THR A 170 10.86 -8.65 -8.55
C THR A 170 9.48 -8.01 -8.65
N TYR A 171 9.17 -7.13 -7.71
CA TYR A 171 7.95 -6.32 -7.71
C TYR A 171 8.20 -4.92 -8.31
N GLY A 172 9.29 -4.75 -9.06
CA GLY A 172 9.68 -3.50 -9.69
C GLY A 172 9.88 -2.39 -8.66
N LYS A 173 9.10 -1.30 -8.79
CA LYS A 173 9.17 -0.14 -7.88
C LYS A 173 8.36 -0.32 -6.60
N LEU A 174 7.56 -1.38 -6.49
CA LEU A 174 6.73 -1.62 -5.32
C LEU A 174 7.60 -2.03 -4.14
N LYS A 175 7.36 -1.38 -3.00
CA LYS A 175 8.05 -1.59 -1.73
C LYS A 175 7.03 -1.95 -0.66
N MET A 176 7.51 -2.60 0.38
CA MET A 176 6.72 -2.92 1.57
C MET A 176 7.09 -1.96 2.70
N VAL A 177 6.06 -1.47 3.39
CA VAL A 177 6.15 -0.68 4.61
C VAL A 177 5.50 -1.50 5.72
N VAL A 178 6.20 -1.65 6.84
CA VAL A 178 5.64 -2.25 8.05
C VAL A 178 5.77 -1.25 9.18
N MET A 179 4.69 -0.99 9.89
CA MET A 179 4.65 -0.06 11.03
C MET A 179 3.78 -0.62 12.16
N ASP A 180 3.91 -0.06 13.35
CA ASP A 180 3.02 -0.39 14.46
C ASP A 180 1.56 -0.05 14.15
N TYR A 181 0.65 -0.93 14.58
CA TYR A 181 -0.77 -0.61 14.60
C TYR A 181 -1.07 0.31 15.80
N ILE A 182 -1.77 1.41 15.55
CA ILE A 182 -2.20 2.34 16.59
C ILE A 182 -3.63 1.98 17.02
N GLU A 183 -3.79 1.64 18.29
CA GLU A 183 -5.11 1.52 18.92
C GLU A 183 -5.66 2.94 19.15
N GLY A 184 -6.67 3.33 18.38
CA GLY A 184 -7.28 4.65 18.43
C GLY A 184 -8.48 4.74 17.51
N LEU A 185 -9.03 5.95 17.39
CA LEU A 185 -10.14 6.27 16.50
C LEU A 185 -9.61 7.12 15.36
N THR A 186 -10.19 7.02 14.16
CA THR A 186 -9.96 8.07 13.17
C THR A 186 -10.50 9.39 13.71
N LEU A 187 -9.99 10.54 13.25
CA LEU A 187 -10.54 11.83 13.69
C LEU A 187 -12.04 11.93 13.40
N GLN A 188 -12.52 11.35 12.29
CA GLN A 188 -13.95 11.28 11.97
C GLN A 188 -14.73 10.57 13.07
N ASP A 189 -14.33 9.33 13.41
CA ASP A 189 -15.00 8.53 14.44
C ASP A 189 -14.92 9.19 15.83
N ALA A 190 -13.81 9.88 16.12
CA ALA A 190 -13.63 10.58 17.38
C ALA A 190 -14.55 11.81 17.48
N LEU A 191 -14.77 12.54 16.39
CA LEU A 191 -15.72 13.66 16.35
C LEU A 191 -17.16 13.17 16.53
N GLU A 192 -17.55 12.12 15.80
CA GLU A 192 -18.89 11.52 15.90
C GLU A 192 -19.20 10.96 17.30
N GLN A 193 -18.17 10.44 17.98
CA GLN A 193 -18.30 9.91 19.34
C GLN A 193 -18.03 10.95 20.43
N GLU A 194 -17.77 12.22 20.08
CA GLU A 194 -17.40 13.28 21.03
C GLU A 194 -16.19 12.91 21.93
N LYS A 195 -15.22 12.20 21.36
CA LYS A 195 -14.01 11.68 22.03
C LYS A 195 -12.73 12.39 21.64
N VAL A 196 -12.82 13.58 21.04
CA VAL A 196 -11.65 14.40 20.74
C VAL A 196 -11.13 15.03 22.03
N PRO A 197 -9.90 14.71 22.49
CA PRO A 197 -9.35 15.32 23.70
C PRO A 197 -9.09 16.82 23.52
N ALA A 198 -9.20 17.60 24.58
CA ALA A 198 -8.90 19.04 24.55
C ALA A 198 -7.45 19.35 24.08
N SER A 199 -6.50 18.45 24.35
CA SER A 199 -5.11 18.57 23.90
C SER A 199 -4.90 18.26 22.42
N PHE A 200 -5.90 17.72 21.71
CA PHE A 200 -5.80 17.32 20.31
C PHE A 200 -5.33 18.47 19.42
N VAL A 201 -5.95 19.63 19.54
CA VAL A 201 -5.63 20.82 18.72
C VAL A 201 -4.18 21.25 18.95
N THR A 202 -3.74 21.29 20.20
CA THR A 202 -2.36 21.64 20.57
C THR A 202 -1.37 20.64 19.99
N HIS A 203 -1.61 19.33 20.17
CA HIS A 203 -0.73 18.29 19.64
C HIS A 203 -0.71 18.26 18.10
N LEU A 204 -1.83 18.55 17.44
CA LEU A 204 -1.88 18.64 15.98
C LEU A 204 -1.05 19.81 15.45
N ARG A 205 -1.14 20.99 16.09
CA ARG A 205 -0.28 22.13 15.74
C ARG A 205 1.19 21.82 15.96
N GLN A 206 1.53 21.18 17.09
CA GLN A 206 2.90 20.77 17.40
C GLN A 206 3.45 19.76 16.39
N ALA A 207 2.64 18.78 15.99
CA ALA A 207 3.05 17.79 14.99
C ALA A 207 3.40 18.44 13.64
N ILE A 208 2.55 19.34 13.15
CA ILE A 208 2.81 20.02 11.87
C ILE A 208 4.00 20.98 11.99
N ALA A 209 4.11 21.72 13.10
CA ALA A 209 5.26 22.58 13.34
C ALA A 209 6.57 21.78 13.36
N GLN A 210 6.62 20.66 14.09
CA GLN A 210 7.80 19.80 14.16
C GLN A 210 8.19 19.21 12.81
N LEU A 211 7.21 18.80 12.00
CA LEU A 211 7.47 18.35 10.64
C LEU A 211 8.08 19.46 9.78
N HIS A 212 7.51 20.67 9.85
CA HIS A 212 7.94 21.82 9.07
C HIS A 212 9.31 22.35 9.50
N ASP A 213 9.60 22.34 10.81
CA ASP A 213 10.90 22.72 11.37
C ASP A 213 12.02 21.78 10.88
N ALA A 214 11.70 20.52 10.61
CA ALA A 214 12.62 19.57 9.98
C ALA A 214 12.79 19.78 8.46
N GLY A 215 12.13 20.79 7.86
CA GLY A 215 12.15 21.03 6.41
C GLY A 215 11.28 20.07 5.61
N LEU A 216 10.35 19.39 6.28
CA LEU A 216 9.50 18.37 5.68
C LEU A 216 8.06 18.85 5.57
N VAL A 217 7.32 18.26 4.64
CA VAL A 217 5.89 18.46 4.38
C VAL A 217 5.17 17.12 4.44
N PHE A 218 3.90 17.15 4.85
CA PHE A 218 3.06 15.96 4.93
C PHE A 218 2.35 15.70 3.60
N GLY A 219 1.78 16.76 3.02
CA GLY A 219 1.15 16.78 1.70
C GLY A 219 -0.26 16.23 1.64
N ASP A 220 -0.59 15.23 2.47
CA ASP A 220 -1.92 14.60 2.48
C ASP A 220 -2.65 14.75 3.84
N LEU A 221 -2.56 15.93 4.45
CA LEU A 221 -3.14 16.15 5.78
C LEU A 221 -4.67 16.18 5.70
N ARG A 222 -5.33 15.10 6.13
CA ARG A 222 -6.77 14.90 6.04
C ARG A 222 -7.29 14.07 7.23
N VAL A 223 -8.58 14.20 7.52
CA VAL A 223 -9.27 13.50 8.62
C VAL A 223 -8.97 11.99 8.69
N PRO A 224 -8.97 11.21 7.58
CA PRO A 224 -8.67 9.78 7.62
C PRO A 224 -7.22 9.45 7.99
N ASN A 225 -6.30 10.40 7.82
CA ASN A 225 -4.87 10.25 8.07
C ASN A 225 -4.48 10.66 9.50
N LEU A 226 -5.47 10.89 10.37
CA LEU A 226 -5.31 11.28 11.76
C LEU A 226 -5.97 10.26 12.67
N ILE A 227 -5.17 9.64 13.54
CA ILE A 227 -5.66 8.74 14.58
C ILE A 227 -5.62 9.47 15.92
N VAL A 228 -6.77 9.55 16.59
CA VAL A 228 -6.94 10.08 17.94
C VAL A 228 -6.67 8.97 18.95
N THR A 229 -5.73 9.23 19.86
CA THR A 229 -5.33 8.31 20.93
C THR A 229 -5.61 8.95 22.29
N PRO A 230 -6.87 8.96 22.77
CA PRO A 230 -7.29 9.80 23.90
C PRO A 230 -6.61 9.47 25.23
N ASN A 231 -6.14 8.23 25.39
CA ASN A 231 -5.52 7.74 26.63
C ASN A 231 -3.99 7.85 26.64
N ASN A 232 -3.39 8.41 25.58
CA ASN A 232 -1.95 8.55 25.45
C ASN A 232 -1.53 10.00 25.76
N GLU A 233 -0.28 10.18 26.18
CA GLU A 233 0.32 11.50 26.41
C GLU A 233 0.19 12.40 25.18
N VAL A 234 0.66 11.91 24.03
CA VAL A 234 0.40 12.53 22.72
C VAL A 234 -0.90 11.97 22.18
N THR A 235 -1.91 12.82 22.02
CA THR A 235 -3.28 12.41 21.68
C THR A 235 -3.55 12.23 20.18
N ILE A 236 -2.53 12.39 19.34
CA ILE A 236 -2.63 12.22 17.89
C ILE A 236 -1.53 11.34 17.32
N ARG A 237 -1.84 10.63 16.23
CA ARG A 237 -0.86 9.98 15.37
C ARG A 237 -1.20 10.28 13.91
N LEU A 238 -0.24 10.85 13.19
CA LEU A 238 -0.28 10.98 11.74
C LEU A 238 0.02 9.61 11.11
N ILE A 239 -0.78 9.22 10.12
CA ILE A 239 -0.58 8.01 9.33
C ILE A 239 -0.63 8.34 7.83
N ASP A 240 -0.14 7.43 6.99
CA ASP A 240 -0.05 7.62 5.54
C ASP A 240 0.92 8.72 5.08
N PHE A 241 2.21 8.35 5.02
CA PHE A 241 3.29 9.23 4.59
C PHE A 241 3.63 9.07 3.10
N ASP A 242 2.73 8.54 2.27
CA ASP A 242 3.01 8.27 0.85
C ASP A 242 3.43 9.54 0.08
N TRP A 243 2.91 10.70 0.50
CA TRP A 243 3.16 11.99 -0.16
C TRP A 243 4.19 12.86 0.54
N ALA A 244 4.55 12.50 1.76
CA ALA A 244 5.44 13.30 2.59
C ALA A 244 6.89 13.29 2.07
N GLY A 245 7.63 14.33 2.42
CA GLY A 245 9.05 14.47 2.08
C GLY A 245 9.50 15.91 2.24
N LYS A 246 10.54 16.32 1.51
CA LYS A 246 11.08 17.68 1.61
C LYS A 246 10.18 18.71 0.94
N ASP A 247 10.05 19.85 1.62
CA ASP A 247 9.30 21.02 1.16
C ASP A 247 9.75 21.45 -0.25
N GLY A 248 8.80 21.56 -1.19
CA GLY A 248 9.06 21.95 -2.57
C GLY A 248 9.74 20.89 -3.46
N GLU A 249 10.23 19.78 -2.91
CA GLU A 249 10.91 18.72 -3.69
C GLU A 249 9.98 17.54 -4.03
N VAL A 250 9.06 17.18 -3.13
CA VAL A 250 8.06 16.13 -3.39
C VAL A 250 6.90 16.69 -4.21
N MET A 251 6.30 15.83 -5.04
CA MET A 251 5.26 16.22 -5.99
C MET A 251 3.93 15.51 -5.70
N TYR A 252 2.81 16.18 -5.94
CA TYR A 252 1.49 15.53 -5.96
C TYR A 252 1.38 14.54 -7.11
N PRO A 253 0.71 13.39 -6.91
CA PRO A 253 0.52 12.41 -7.98
C PRO A 253 -0.36 12.97 -9.10
N ILE A 254 -0.21 12.43 -10.31
CA ILE A 254 -1.08 12.77 -11.45
C ILE A 254 -2.56 12.42 -11.18
N SER A 255 -2.79 11.41 -10.33
CA SER A 255 -4.11 10.92 -9.93
C SER A 255 -4.72 11.70 -8.76
N ILE A 256 -4.14 12.82 -8.33
CA ILE A 256 -4.71 13.63 -7.25
C ILE A 256 -6.17 14.01 -7.58
N ASN A 257 -7.05 13.81 -6.60
CA ASN A 257 -8.45 14.19 -6.70
C ASN A 257 -8.60 15.71 -6.50
N LEU A 258 -8.66 16.45 -7.60
CA LEU A 258 -8.90 17.90 -7.61
C LEU A 258 -10.37 18.28 -7.35
N GLY A 259 -11.27 17.32 -7.13
CA GLY A 259 -12.64 17.58 -6.71
C GLY A 259 -12.79 17.95 -5.23
N LEU A 260 -11.71 17.81 -4.44
CA LEU A 260 -11.66 18.29 -3.06
C LEU A 260 -11.24 19.77 -3.03
N LEU A 261 -11.64 20.48 -1.98
CA LEU A 261 -11.10 21.80 -1.70
C LEU A 261 -9.62 21.69 -1.27
N TRP A 262 -8.73 22.26 -2.06
CA TRP A 262 -7.28 22.30 -1.81
C TRP A 262 -6.79 23.75 -1.64
N ALA A 263 -5.58 23.90 -1.10
CA ALA A 263 -4.89 25.18 -1.07
C ALA A 263 -4.56 25.66 -2.50
N GLU A 264 -4.38 26.97 -2.65
CA GLU A 264 -3.77 27.53 -3.86
C GLU A 264 -2.38 26.88 -4.10
N GLY A 265 -2.04 26.62 -5.37
CA GLY A 265 -0.78 25.96 -5.76
C GLY A 265 -0.86 24.43 -5.87
N VAL A 266 -1.85 23.79 -5.24
CA VAL A 266 -2.05 22.34 -5.35
C VAL A 266 -2.48 21.95 -6.77
N GLY A 267 -1.77 20.99 -7.36
CA GLY A 267 -2.08 20.51 -8.70
C GLY A 267 -1.35 19.22 -9.06
N ARG A 268 -1.77 18.60 -10.16
CA ARG A 268 -1.12 17.40 -10.69
C ARG A 268 0.35 17.67 -11.00
N LEU A 269 1.25 16.83 -10.47
CA LEU A 269 2.69 16.94 -10.65
C LEU A 269 3.25 18.31 -10.22
N LYS A 270 2.57 19.01 -9.30
CA LYS A 270 3.06 20.23 -8.68
C LYS A 270 3.78 19.92 -7.37
N PRO A 271 4.74 20.77 -6.96
CA PRO A 271 5.40 20.65 -5.67
C PRO A 271 4.40 20.63 -4.52
N ILE A 272 4.76 19.91 -3.46
CA ILE A 272 4.06 19.95 -2.19
C ILE A 272 4.81 20.92 -1.29
N GLU A 273 4.10 21.93 -0.80
CA GLU A 273 4.66 23.01 0.00
C GLU A 273 4.03 23.04 1.39
N LYS A 274 4.77 23.54 2.39
CA LYS A 274 4.28 23.70 3.78
C LYS A 274 2.94 24.44 3.86
N GLN A 275 2.70 25.41 2.98
CA GLN A 275 1.47 26.17 2.94
C GLN A 275 0.24 25.28 2.67
N HIS A 276 0.41 24.18 1.93
CA HIS A 276 -0.66 23.21 1.69
C HIS A 276 -1.06 22.48 2.98
N ASP A 277 -0.09 22.12 3.82
CA ASP A 277 -0.34 21.50 5.12
C ASP A 277 -1.01 22.51 6.08
N LEU A 278 -0.56 23.76 6.11
CA LEU A 278 -1.14 24.81 6.97
C LEU A 278 -2.59 25.11 6.58
N PHE A 279 -2.89 25.15 5.29
CA PHE A 279 -4.27 25.28 4.81
C PHE A 279 -5.14 24.12 5.29
N ARG A 280 -4.66 22.87 5.14
CA ARG A 280 -5.36 21.68 5.61
C ARG A 280 -5.54 21.66 7.13
N LEU A 281 -4.51 22.07 7.87
CA LEU A 281 -4.53 22.19 9.32
C LEU A 281 -5.64 23.14 9.76
N ASN A 282 -5.68 24.35 9.22
CA ASN A 282 -6.72 25.33 9.57
C ASN A 282 -8.12 24.79 9.27
N ARG A 283 -8.31 24.14 8.13
CA ARG A 283 -9.58 23.50 7.77
C ARG A 283 -10.00 22.41 8.75
N ILE A 284 -9.07 21.57 9.21
CA ILE A 284 -9.39 20.52 10.19
C ILE A 284 -9.79 21.14 11.54
N LEU A 285 -9.11 22.20 11.94
CA LEU A 285 -9.35 22.88 13.22
C LEU A 285 -10.68 23.63 13.27
N GLU A 286 -11.26 24.01 12.13
CA GLU A 286 -12.63 24.58 12.06
C GLU A 286 -13.71 23.59 12.55
N PHE A 287 -13.43 22.28 12.51
CA PHE A 287 -14.36 21.23 12.93
C PHE A 287 -14.03 20.64 14.31
N CYS A 288 -12.94 21.08 14.94
CA CYS A 288 -12.54 20.60 16.27
C CYS A 288 -13.17 21.48 17.36
N PRO A 289 -13.62 20.87 18.47
CA PRO A 289 -14.18 21.60 19.61
C PRO A 289 -13.14 22.46 20.36
#